data_AF-A0A667ZW45-F1
#
_entry.id   AF-A0A667ZW45-F1
#
_cell.length_a   1.000
_cell.length_b   1.000
_cell.length_c   1.000
_cell.angle_alpha   90.00
_cell.angle_beta   90.00
_cell.angle_gamma   90.00
#
_symmetry.space_group_name_H-M   'P 1'
#
loop_
_entity.id
_entity.type
_entity.pdbx_description
1 polymer ?
#
loop_
_entity_poly.entity_id
_entity_poly.type
_entity_poly.pdbx_seq_one_letter_code
_entity_poly.pdbx_strand_id
1 'polypeptide(L)'
;MMLCCSGLVVALLLSQARGFLQAPDDDGVPEEWVLLHVVQGHIGAGNYSYLRLNHDGRIILHMRSLKGDADLYVSDKTLRPNFDTYKLQSATCGQDVVVVPGDFMRPVGITAASAEPFEKLTLC
;
A
#
# COMPACT_ATOMS: atom_id res chain seq x y z
N MET A 1 -17.95 53.76 -22.14
CA MET A 1 -18.60 52.45 -21.94
C MET A 1 -17.55 51.36 -22.12
N MET A 2 -16.81 51.02 -21.07
CA MET A 2 -15.82 49.93 -21.08
C MET A 2 -15.82 49.32 -19.68
N LEU A 3 -16.83 48.49 -19.41
CA LEU A 3 -16.94 47.73 -18.18
C LEU A 3 -17.50 46.35 -18.55
N CYS A 4 -16.68 45.49 -19.18
CA CYS A 4 -17.12 44.13 -19.51
C CYS A 4 -16.00 43.07 -19.51
N CYS A 5 -14.72 43.45 -19.45
CA CYS A 5 -13.62 42.48 -19.64
C CYS A 5 -13.04 41.89 -18.35
N SER A 6 -13.30 42.47 -17.17
CA SER A 6 -12.65 42.03 -15.92
C SER A 6 -13.36 40.86 -15.21
N GLY A 7 -14.65 40.62 -15.44
CA GLY A 7 -15.41 39.56 -14.77
C GLY A 7 -15.11 38.15 -15.32
N LEU A 8 -14.83 38.04 -16.62
CA LEU A 8 -14.56 36.77 -17.31
C LEU A 8 -13.20 36.17 -16.91
N VAL A 9 -12.20 37.00 -16.62
CA VAL A 9 -10.86 36.54 -16.23
C VAL A 9 -10.86 35.94 -14.82
N VAL A 10 -11.63 36.51 -13.89
CA VAL A 10 -11.74 35.98 -12.52
C VAL A 10 -12.47 34.62 -12.50
N ALA A 11 -13.50 34.44 -13.33
CA ALA A 11 -14.21 33.17 -13.45
C ALA A 11 -13.32 32.04 -14.03
N LEU A 12 -12.45 32.35 -15.01
CA LEU A 12 -11.49 31.39 -15.56
C LEU A 12 -10.38 31.03 -14.54
N LEU A 13 -9.96 31.97 -13.70
CA LEU A 13 -8.93 31.68 -12.67
C LEU A 13 -9.49 30.78 -11.55
N LEU A 14 -10.76 30.91 -11.20
CA LEU A 14 -11.43 30.03 -10.23
C LEU A 14 -11.72 28.63 -10.79
N SER A 15 -11.89 28.47 -12.11
CA SER A 15 -12.05 27.13 -12.71
C SER A 15 -10.76 26.32 -12.74
N GLN A 16 -9.60 26.98 -12.82
CA GLN A 16 -8.29 26.31 -12.80
C GLN A 16 -7.87 25.84 -11.41
N ALA A 17 -8.46 26.39 -10.34
CA ALA A 17 -8.20 25.95 -8.96
C ALA A 17 -8.90 24.62 -8.62
N ARG A 18 -9.89 24.17 -9.40
CA ARG A 18 -10.55 22.86 -9.20
C ARG A 18 -9.66 21.67 -9.57
N GLY A 19 -8.61 21.86 -10.38
CA GLY A 19 -7.67 20.81 -10.75
C GLY A 19 -6.61 20.50 -9.70
N PHE A 20 -6.53 21.30 -8.62
CA PHE A 20 -5.47 21.19 -7.60
C PHE A 20 -5.94 20.53 -6.29
N LEU A 21 -7.23 20.23 -6.15
CA LEU A 21 -7.69 19.31 -5.10
C LEU A 21 -7.48 17.89 -5.62
N GLN A 22 -6.22 17.46 -5.59
CA GLN A 22 -5.89 16.04 -5.66
C GLN A 22 -6.68 15.40 -4.53
N ALA A 23 -7.68 14.59 -4.89
CA ALA A 23 -8.40 13.78 -3.91
C ALA A 23 -7.33 13.07 -3.05
N PRO A 24 -7.54 12.91 -1.73
CA PRO A 24 -6.65 12.06 -0.95
C PRO A 24 -6.55 10.75 -1.72
N ASP A 25 -5.32 10.24 -1.90
CA ASP A 25 -5.11 8.92 -2.48
C ASP A 25 -6.00 7.96 -1.68
N ASP A 26 -7.16 7.61 -2.26
CA ASP A 26 -8.08 6.65 -1.68
C ASP A 26 -7.36 5.32 -1.80
N ASP A 27 -6.57 5.01 -0.77
CA ASP A 27 -5.73 3.82 -0.70
C ASP A 27 -6.58 2.54 -0.63
N GLY A 28 -7.92 2.63 -0.78
CA GLY A 28 -8.83 1.48 -0.75
C GLY A 28 -8.93 0.84 0.63
N VAL A 29 -8.42 1.51 1.66
CA VAL A 29 -8.44 1.05 3.05
C VAL A 29 -9.79 1.42 3.67
N PRO A 30 -10.57 0.45 4.16
CA PRO A 30 -11.82 0.73 4.84
C PRO A 30 -11.65 1.65 6.06
N GLU A 31 -12.60 2.56 6.30
CA GLU A 31 -12.53 3.53 7.42
C GLU A 31 -12.52 2.85 8.80
N GLU A 32 -12.98 1.61 8.90
CA GLU A 32 -12.94 0.84 10.15
C GLU A 32 -11.56 0.28 10.50
N TRP A 33 -10.57 0.33 9.61
CA TRP A 33 -9.21 -0.10 9.90
C TRP A 33 -8.38 1.03 10.52
N VAL A 34 -7.56 0.68 11.51
CA VAL A 34 -6.68 1.64 12.17
C VAL A 34 -5.29 1.51 11.58
N LEU A 35 -4.85 2.51 10.83
CA LEU A 35 -3.51 2.52 10.28
C LEU A 35 -2.46 2.44 11.40
N LEU A 36 -1.66 1.38 11.40
CA LEU A 36 -0.58 1.20 12.37
C LEU A 36 0.74 1.75 11.83
N HIS A 37 1.10 1.38 10.61
CA HIS A 37 2.38 1.77 10.01
C HIS A 37 2.35 1.69 8.49
N VAL A 38 3.02 2.61 7.81
CA VAL A 38 3.25 2.55 6.37
C VAL A 38 4.74 2.38 6.13
N VAL A 39 5.10 1.37 5.33
CA VAL A 39 6.46 1.15 4.86
C VAL A 39 6.52 1.41 3.37
N GLN A 40 7.24 2.46 2.97
CA GLN A 40 7.55 2.74 1.57
C GLN A 40 8.96 2.23 1.26
N GLY A 41 9.13 1.66 0.07
CA GLY A 41 10.42 1.10 -0.36
C GLY A 41 10.34 0.54 -1.76
N HIS A 42 11.49 0.32 -2.38
CA HIS A 42 11.60 -0.14 -3.76
C HIS A 42 12.21 -1.56 -3.83
N ILE A 43 11.52 -2.49 -4.49
CA ILE A 43 12.01 -3.86 -4.71
C ILE A 43 12.37 -4.02 -6.19
N GLY A 44 13.65 -4.09 -6.51
CA GLY A 44 14.07 -4.37 -7.89
C GLY A 44 13.59 -5.75 -8.36
N ALA A 45 13.43 -5.91 -9.67
CA ALA A 45 13.04 -7.17 -10.31
C ALA A 45 13.89 -8.35 -9.83
N GLY A 46 13.23 -9.44 -9.42
CA GLY A 46 13.89 -10.66 -8.95
C GLY A 46 14.51 -10.53 -7.54
N ASN A 47 14.22 -9.46 -6.82
CA ASN A 47 14.67 -9.24 -5.45
C ASN A 47 13.52 -9.39 -4.44
N TYR A 48 13.89 -9.43 -3.17
CA TYR A 48 12.98 -9.64 -2.04
C TYR A 48 13.18 -8.55 -1.00
N SER A 49 12.08 -8.06 -0.43
CA SER A 49 12.11 -7.26 0.79
C SER A 49 11.54 -8.04 1.96
N TYR A 50 12.24 -7.97 3.09
CA TYR A 50 11.90 -8.72 4.29
C TYR A 50 11.46 -7.76 5.39
N LEU A 51 10.24 -7.95 5.90
CA LEU A 51 9.69 -7.16 6.99
C LEU A 51 9.36 -8.05 8.19
N ARG A 52 9.34 -7.42 9.36
CA ARG A 52 9.08 -8.08 10.63
C ARG A 52 7.90 -7.41 11.32
N LEU A 53 6.84 -8.17 11.57
CA LEU A 53 5.66 -7.70 12.31
C LEU A 53 5.74 -8.17 13.77
N ASN A 54 5.92 -7.22 14.68
CA ASN A 54 5.98 -7.47 16.12
C ASN A 54 4.66 -7.15 16.84
N HIS A 55 3.71 -6.45 16.21
CA HIS A 55 2.45 -6.07 16.85
C HIS A 55 1.61 -7.31 17.18
N ASP A 56 1.11 -7.36 18.41
CA ASP A 56 0.18 -8.40 18.86
C ASP A 56 -1.23 -8.19 18.27
N GLY A 57 -2.04 -9.25 18.30
CA GLY A 57 -3.41 -9.21 17.82
C GLY A 57 -3.54 -9.44 16.32
N ARG A 58 -4.77 -9.34 15.80
CA ARG A 58 -5.09 -9.50 14.38
C ARG A 58 -4.63 -8.24 13.64
N ILE A 59 -3.83 -8.42 12.59
CA ILE A 59 -3.26 -7.33 11.80
C ILE A 59 -3.64 -7.55 10.34
N ILE A 60 -3.93 -6.49 9.61
CA ILE A 60 -4.24 -6.54 8.19
C ILE A 60 -3.07 -5.92 7.42
N LEU A 61 -2.44 -6.74 6.58
CA LEU A 61 -1.42 -6.28 5.65
C LEU A 61 -2.12 -5.88 4.36
N HIS A 62 -1.92 -4.63 3.93
CA HIS A 62 -2.51 -4.06 2.73
C HIS A 62 -1.39 -3.49 1.86
N MET A 63 -1.03 -4.20 0.78
CA MET A 63 0.06 -3.79 -0.12
C MET A 63 -0.51 -3.29 -1.44
N ARG A 64 -0.17 -2.07 -1.82
CA ARG A 64 -0.72 -1.44 -3.01
C ARG A 64 0.33 -1.30 -4.09
N SER A 65 0.27 -2.11 -5.16
CA SER A 65 1.21 -2.06 -6.28
C SER A 65 1.18 -0.76 -7.10
N LEU A 66 2.19 0.12 -7.02
CA LEU A 66 2.28 1.37 -7.81
C LEU A 66 2.79 1.11 -9.24
N LYS A 67 3.72 0.17 -9.37
CA LYS A 67 4.26 -0.37 -10.62
C LYS A 67 4.60 -1.84 -10.40
N GLY A 68 4.50 -2.63 -11.46
CA GLY A 68 4.73 -4.07 -11.37
C GLY A 68 3.63 -4.83 -10.64
N ASP A 69 3.95 -6.06 -10.27
CA ASP A 69 3.10 -6.95 -9.50
C ASP A 69 3.96 -7.58 -8.40
N ALA A 70 3.74 -7.16 -7.17
CA ALA A 70 4.45 -7.67 -6.01
C ALA A 70 3.56 -8.68 -5.30
N ASP A 71 4.15 -9.78 -4.84
CA ASP A 71 3.47 -10.80 -4.05
C ASP A 71 3.89 -10.70 -2.58
N LEU A 72 2.96 -11.00 -1.68
CA LEU A 72 3.20 -11.10 -0.24
C LEU A 72 3.21 -12.55 0.23
N TYR A 73 4.22 -12.89 1.03
CA TYR A 73 4.36 -14.16 1.73
C TYR A 73 4.55 -13.93 3.22
N VAL A 74 3.83 -14.69 4.05
CA VAL A 74 3.81 -14.48 5.51
C VAL A 74 4.01 -15.80 6.26
N SER A 75 4.81 -15.79 7.32
CA SER A 75 5.04 -16.95 8.18
C SER A 75 5.34 -16.57 9.62
N ASP A 76 4.86 -17.37 10.56
CA ASP A 76 5.20 -17.34 12.00
C ASP A 76 6.30 -18.34 12.37
N LYS A 77 6.79 -19.14 11.40
CA LYS A 77 7.86 -20.13 11.60
C LYS A 77 9.23 -19.66 11.13
N THR A 78 9.26 -18.68 10.21
CA THR A 78 10.48 -18.11 9.64
C THR A 78 10.30 -16.62 9.42
N LEU A 79 11.39 -15.86 9.61
CA LEU A 79 11.45 -14.43 9.30
C LEU A 79 11.65 -14.14 7.81
N ARG A 80 11.91 -15.17 7.01
CA ARG A 80 12.14 -15.07 5.56
C ARG A 80 11.29 -16.11 4.83
N PRO A 81 9.96 -15.98 4.84
CA PRO A 81 9.13 -16.79 3.97
C PRO A 81 9.50 -16.54 2.51
N ASN A 82 9.21 -17.50 1.64
CA ASN A 82 9.43 -17.39 0.20
C ASN A 82 8.28 -18.09 -0.54
N PHE A 83 8.36 -18.15 -1.87
CA PHE A 83 7.31 -18.73 -2.71
C PHE A 83 7.05 -20.23 -2.47
N ASP A 84 7.99 -20.97 -1.88
CA ASP A 84 7.81 -22.38 -1.51
C ASP A 84 7.42 -22.56 -0.03
N THR A 85 7.79 -21.60 0.82
CA THR A 85 7.72 -21.74 2.29
C THR A 85 7.01 -20.54 2.91
N TYR A 86 5.69 -20.65 3.03
CA TYR A 86 4.83 -19.65 3.66
C TYR A 86 3.66 -20.32 4.40
N LYS A 87 2.95 -19.54 5.22
CA LYS A 87 1.70 -19.95 5.90
C LYS A 87 0.50 -19.20 5.34
N LEU A 88 0.68 -17.93 4.95
CA LEU A 88 -0.31 -17.13 4.24
C LEU A 88 0.37 -16.44 3.05
N GLN A 89 -0.39 -16.15 2.00
CA GLN A 89 0.09 -15.41 0.84
C GLN A 89 -1.02 -14.57 0.20
N SER A 90 -0.62 -13.55 -0.54
CA SER A 90 -1.43 -12.88 -1.58
C SER A 90 -0.53 -12.66 -2.79
N ALA A 91 -0.96 -13.15 -3.95
CA ALA A 91 -0.22 -13.08 -5.20
C ALA A 91 -1.21 -12.74 -6.32
N THR A 92 -1.71 -11.51 -6.29
CA THR A 92 -2.77 -11.05 -7.19
C THR A 92 -2.31 -9.84 -7.98
N CYS A 93 -2.67 -9.77 -9.26
CA CYS A 93 -2.36 -8.61 -10.09
C CYS A 93 -3.18 -7.39 -9.66
N GLY A 94 -2.70 -6.65 -8.66
CA GLY A 94 -3.36 -5.45 -8.13
C GLY A 94 -3.15 -5.20 -6.65
N GLN A 95 -4.25 -5.32 -5.88
CA GLN A 95 -4.27 -4.99 -4.46
C GLN A 95 -4.14 -6.28 -3.64
N ASP A 96 -3.04 -6.40 -2.89
CA ASP A 96 -2.77 -7.58 -2.07
C ASP A 96 -3.14 -7.32 -0.62
N VAL A 97 -4.00 -8.19 -0.08
CA VAL A 97 -4.46 -8.09 1.30
C VAL A 97 -4.27 -9.44 2.00
N VAL A 98 -3.56 -9.43 3.12
CA VAL A 98 -3.35 -10.62 3.96
C VAL A 98 -3.76 -10.30 5.39
N VAL A 99 -4.69 -11.08 5.93
CA VAL A 99 -5.07 -10.99 7.35
C VAL A 99 -4.17 -11.91 8.17
N VAL A 100 -3.35 -11.35 9.05
CA VAL A 100 -2.49 -12.09 9.98
C VAL A 100 -3.26 -12.34 11.28
N PRO A 101 -3.55 -13.60 11.63
CA PRO A 101 -4.23 -13.95 12.87
C PRO A 101 -3.44 -13.53 14.11
N GLY A 102 -4.15 -13.27 15.21
CA GLY A 102 -3.54 -12.84 16.48
C GLY A 102 -2.84 -13.95 17.26
N ASP A 103 -3.08 -15.22 16.91
CA ASP A 103 -2.44 -16.40 17.49
C ASP A 103 -1.12 -16.78 16.79
N PHE A 104 -0.71 -16.04 15.76
CA PHE A 104 0.59 -16.25 15.13
C PHE A 104 1.72 -15.91 16.10
N MET A 105 2.72 -16.78 16.19
CA MET A 105 3.92 -16.51 16.99
C MET A 105 4.62 -15.26 16.46
N ARG A 106 4.77 -14.27 17.33
CA ARG A 106 5.52 -13.04 17.04
C ARG A 106 7.01 -13.26 17.33
N PRO A 107 7.92 -12.72 16.50
CA PRO A 107 7.64 -11.93 15.32
C PRO A 107 7.17 -12.74 14.11
N VAL A 108 6.25 -12.16 13.34
CA VAL A 108 5.85 -12.71 12.05
C VAL A 108 6.78 -12.18 10.96
N GLY A 109 7.32 -13.10 10.16
CA GLY A 109 8.09 -12.80 8.96
C GLY A 109 7.17 -12.49 7.80
N ILE A 110 7.47 -11.41 7.09
CA ILE A 110 6.78 -10.99 5.87
C ILE A 110 7.84 -10.85 4.78
N THR A 111 7.56 -11.37 3.60
CA THR A 111 8.41 -11.19 2.42
C THR A 111 7.55 -10.67 1.28
N ALA A 112 7.95 -9.52 0.75
CA ALA A 112 7.44 -8.99 -0.49
C ALA A 112 8.42 -9.39 -1.60
N ALA A 113 7.93 -10.12 -2.60
CA ALA A 113 8.70 -10.49 -3.78
C ALA A 113 8.12 -9.75 -4.98
N SER A 114 8.95 -9.27 -5.90
CA SER A 114 8.43 -8.63 -7.10
C SER A 114 9.22 -9.01 -8.33
N ALA A 115 8.51 -9.31 -9.41
CA ALA A 115 9.10 -9.48 -10.73
C ALA A 115 9.46 -8.12 -11.37
N GLU A 116 8.82 -7.03 -10.91
CA GLU A 116 8.93 -5.67 -11.45
C GLU A 116 9.01 -4.63 -10.30
N PRO A 117 9.58 -3.44 -10.47
CA PRO A 117 9.77 -2.50 -9.36
C PRO A 117 8.48 -1.98 -8.71
N PHE A 118 8.29 -2.28 -7.41
CA PHE A 118 7.11 -1.88 -6.61
C PHE A 118 7.44 -0.88 -5.46
N GLU A 119 6.48 -0.04 -5.04
CA GLU A 119 6.56 0.88 -3.89
C GLU A 119 5.24 1.16 -3.10
N LYS A 120 5.16 0.75 -1.80
CA LYS A 120 4.23 1.10 -0.68
C LYS A 120 3.42 -0.07 -0.03
N LEU A 121 3.87 -0.55 1.12
CA LEU A 121 3.15 -1.48 2.01
C LEU A 121 2.49 -0.72 3.17
N THR A 122 1.19 -0.89 3.36
CA THR A 122 0.40 -0.31 4.46
C THR A 122 0.04 -1.42 5.45
N LEU A 123 0.31 -1.21 6.74
CA LEU A 123 -0.08 -2.09 7.84
C LEU A 123 -1.21 -1.44 8.62
N CYS A 124 -2.36 -2.11 8.67
CA CYS A 124 -3.58 -1.67 9.32
C CYS A 124 -4.05 -2.67 10.39
#